data_AF-A0A8F2VXN5-F1
#
_entry.id   AF-A0A8F2VXN5-F1
#
_cell.length_a   1.000
_cell.length_b   1.000
_cell.length_c   1.000
_cell.angle_alpha   90.00
_cell.angle_beta   90.00
_cell.angle_gamma   90.00
#
_symmetry.space_group_name_H-M   'P 1'
#
loop_
_entity.id
_entity.type
_entity.pdbx_description
1 polymer ?
#
loop_
_entity_poly.entity_id
_entity_poly.type
_entity_poly.pdbx_seq_one_letter_code
_entity_poly.pdbx_strand_id
1 'polypeptide(L)'
;MQRLAMAARTWKPRYFDIGVNFSDSMFHGCYNGSLNAKHPPDVEKVIDRARRFNVNKMLITASSISESKDHLPLVQKHKGDFGSTVGVHPCTVAQEFYGSVESAELLSDTEDKLRQLAEIAKEGVEKGLIKAFGEIGLDYDRLHYSTVEQQKTMFTRQLEVVASLKHLELPLFLHMRSACDDFVDIIKPFIERKDVGPGVVHSFTGTEEELKKLLDLGFYIGVNGCSLKTEENLAVAKKIPASKLLIETDAPWCEIRKSHASYKYLKPYPSLFYPEVPIKILDDSSKSPTPSGKKQPQAKLDDFLPFPSIKKENYYKHTEAAQKRLENIGEAPSTEIGEFAYPLMKSRNEPVFVGHVACIMASLYGLETEEDIRKFIDQVYESSCKLFKL
;
A
#
# COMPACT_ATOMS: atom_id res chain seq x y z
N MET A 1 -40.87 21.89 -20.22
CA MET A 1 -39.85 22.46 -19.31
C MET A 1 -38.99 21.33 -18.78
N GLN A 2 -37.71 21.44 -19.05
CA GLN A 2 -36.65 20.47 -18.77
C GLN A 2 -36.67 19.95 -17.32
N ARG A 3 -36.89 18.64 -17.14
CA ARG A 3 -36.27 17.90 -16.03
C ARG A 3 -34.85 17.47 -16.45
N LEU A 4 -34.01 18.46 -16.74
CA LEU A 4 -32.56 18.31 -16.62
C LEU A 4 -32.25 18.55 -15.14
N ALA A 5 -32.68 17.62 -14.29
CA ALA A 5 -32.04 17.49 -13.00
C ALA A 5 -30.65 16.95 -13.32
N MET A 6 -29.63 17.81 -13.20
CA MET A 6 -28.25 17.36 -13.09
C MET A 6 -28.25 16.17 -12.13
N ALA A 7 -27.96 14.97 -12.64
CA ALA A 7 -27.61 13.87 -11.76
C ALA A 7 -26.37 14.36 -11.00
N ALA A 8 -26.57 14.87 -9.79
CA ALA A 8 -25.48 15.14 -8.87
C ALA A 8 -24.65 13.86 -8.88
N ARG A 9 -23.41 13.94 -9.36
CA ARG A 9 -22.51 12.79 -9.39
C ARG A 9 -22.54 12.20 -7.98
N THR A 10 -23.07 10.99 -7.84
CA THR A 10 -23.10 10.30 -6.56
C THR A 10 -21.66 10.19 -6.11
N TRP A 11 -21.34 10.79 -4.95
CA TRP A 11 -20.00 10.77 -4.39
C TRP A 11 -19.53 9.33 -4.23
N LYS A 12 -18.24 9.08 -4.50
CA LYS A 12 -17.58 7.80 -4.25
C LYS A 12 -16.30 8.06 -3.48
N PRO A 13 -15.92 7.21 -2.50
CA PRO A 13 -14.64 7.34 -1.85
C PRO A 13 -13.53 7.21 -2.89
N ARG A 14 -12.44 7.95 -2.70
CA ARG A 14 -11.24 7.86 -3.51
C ARG A 14 -10.09 7.51 -2.58
N TYR A 15 -9.31 6.51 -2.94
CA TYR A 15 -8.16 6.12 -2.13
C TYR A 15 -6.87 6.19 -2.95
N PHE A 16 -5.83 6.63 -2.28
CA PHE A 16 -4.45 6.54 -2.71
C PHE A 16 -3.73 5.72 -1.65
N ASP A 17 -3.41 4.47 -1.99
CA ASP A 17 -2.55 3.63 -1.17
C ASP A 17 -1.08 4.03 -1.38
N ILE A 18 -0.47 4.68 -0.38
CA ILE A 18 0.87 5.25 -0.53
C ILE A 18 2.00 4.23 -0.34
N GLY A 19 1.69 2.96 -0.03
CA GLY A 19 2.69 1.94 0.25
C GLY A 19 2.21 0.55 -0.16
N VAL A 20 2.63 0.10 -1.36
CA VAL A 20 2.32 -1.22 -1.91
C VAL A 20 3.59 -1.91 -2.42
N ASN A 21 3.83 -3.14 -1.99
CA ASN A 21 5.05 -3.90 -2.29
C ASN A 21 4.79 -4.97 -3.37
N PHE A 22 4.47 -4.55 -4.60
CA PHE A 22 4.11 -5.53 -5.66
C PHE A 22 5.25 -6.46 -6.09
N SER A 23 6.50 -6.13 -5.79
CA SER A 23 7.65 -7.03 -5.98
C SER A 23 7.73 -8.15 -4.94
N ASP A 24 6.91 -8.10 -3.89
CA ASP A 24 6.89 -9.17 -2.90
C ASP A 24 6.45 -10.50 -3.54
N SER A 25 7.21 -11.54 -3.20
CA SER A 25 7.02 -12.91 -3.69
C SER A 25 5.58 -13.43 -3.58
N MET A 26 4.79 -12.97 -2.60
CA MET A 26 3.39 -13.40 -2.41
C MET A 26 2.46 -12.99 -3.56
N PHE A 27 2.74 -11.89 -4.25
CA PHE A 27 2.00 -11.49 -5.45
C PHE A 27 2.44 -12.25 -6.70
N HIS A 28 3.58 -12.93 -6.62
CA HIS A 28 4.08 -13.87 -7.63
C HIS A 28 3.74 -15.33 -7.29
N GLY A 29 2.96 -15.55 -6.23
CA GLY A 29 2.51 -16.86 -5.79
C GLY A 29 3.52 -17.67 -4.98
N CYS A 30 4.66 -17.08 -4.66
CA CYS A 30 5.71 -17.67 -3.84
C CYS A 30 5.53 -17.23 -2.38
N TYR A 31 5.69 -18.14 -1.43
CA TYR A 31 5.41 -17.86 -0.01
C TYR A 31 6.46 -18.51 0.88
N ASN A 32 6.77 -17.85 2.00
CA ASN A 32 7.69 -18.35 3.03
C ASN A 32 9.07 -18.73 2.47
N GLY A 33 9.59 -17.94 1.51
CA GLY A 33 10.89 -18.20 0.86
C GLY A 33 10.89 -19.37 -0.14
N SER A 34 9.75 -20.00 -0.41
CA SER A 34 9.67 -21.09 -1.39
C SER A 34 9.61 -20.55 -2.82
N LEU A 35 10.44 -21.09 -3.71
CA LEU A 35 10.40 -20.83 -5.16
C LEU A 35 9.24 -21.57 -5.87
N ASN A 36 8.54 -22.47 -5.17
CA ASN A 36 7.41 -23.21 -5.73
C ASN A 36 6.14 -22.38 -5.63
N ALA A 37 5.74 -21.78 -6.76
CA ALA A 37 4.53 -20.98 -6.86
C ALA A 37 3.27 -21.80 -6.52
N LYS A 38 2.46 -21.30 -5.58
CA LYS A 38 1.16 -21.87 -5.17
C LYS A 38 0.01 -21.45 -6.08
N HIS A 39 0.19 -20.34 -6.79
CA HIS A 39 -0.68 -19.83 -7.84
C HIS A 39 0.16 -19.01 -8.83
N PRO A 40 -0.32 -18.74 -10.05
CA PRO A 40 0.35 -17.81 -10.97
C PRO A 40 0.45 -16.39 -10.37
N PRO A 41 1.41 -15.56 -10.82
CA PRO A 41 1.44 -14.15 -10.48
C PRO A 41 0.09 -13.47 -10.78
N ASP A 42 -0.41 -12.69 -9.84
CA ASP A 42 -1.79 -12.19 -9.86
C ASP A 42 -1.91 -10.70 -9.57
N VAL A 43 -0.82 -9.94 -9.68
CA VAL A 43 -0.77 -8.47 -9.50
C VAL A 43 -1.89 -7.75 -10.25
N GLU A 44 -2.16 -8.13 -11.51
CA GLU A 44 -3.26 -7.54 -12.30
C GLU A 44 -4.64 -7.77 -11.67
N LYS A 45 -4.88 -8.96 -11.11
CA LYS A 45 -6.14 -9.28 -10.42
C LYS A 45 -6.27 -8.51 -9.12
N VAL A 46 -5.15 -8.30 -8.41
CA VAL A 46 -5.09 -7.46 -7.21
C VAL A 46 -5.40 -5.99 -7.54
N ILE A 47 -4.83 -5.47 -8.64
CA ILE A 47 -5.10 -4.11 -9.14
C ILE A 47 -6.57 -3.94 -9.56
N ASP A 48 -7.12 -4.89 -10.33
CA ASP A 48 -8.52 -4.89 -10.75
C ASP A 48 -9.47 -4.83 -9.54
N ARG A 49 -9.17 -5.64 -8.52
CA ARG A 49 -9.92 -5.67 -7.26
C ARG A 49 -9.87 -4.34 -6.53
N ALA A 50 -8.69 -3.74 -6.43
CA ALA A 50 -8.49 -2.47 -5.74
C ALA A 50 -9.22 -1.31 -6.47
N ARG A 51 -9.08 -1.23 -7.79
CA ARG A 51 -9.78 -0.24 -8.64
C ARG A 51 -11.29 -0.37 -8.55
N ARG A 52 -11.80 -1.59 -8.40
CA ARG A 52 -13.24 -1.84 -8.22
C ARG A 52 -13.82 -1.12 -7.00
N PHE A 53 -13.01 -0.99 -5.95
CA PHE A 53 -13.36 -0.29 -4.71
C PHE A 53 -12.71 1.08 -4.61
N ASN A 54 -12.46 1.72 -5.77
CA ASN A 54 -11.97 3.10 -5.90
C ASN A 54 -10.59 3.37 -5.28
N VAL A 55 -9.75 2.32 -5.16
CA VAL A 55 -8.31 2.47 -4.93
C VAL A 55 -7.66 2.66 -6.29
N ASN A 56 -7.69 3.90 -6.78
CA ASN A 56 -7.25 4.22 -8.14
C ASN A 56 -5.79 4.65 -8.21
N LYS A 57 -5.22 5.15 -7.12
CA LYS A 57 -3.82 5.56 -7.05
C LYS A 57 -3.03 4.68 -6.11
N MET A 58 -1.82 4.32 -6.51
CA MET A 58 -0.90 3.49 -5.73
C MET A 58 0.53 3.97 -5.90
N LEU A 59 1.29 3.99 -4.81
CA LEU A 59 2.73 4.21 -4.83
C LEU A 59 3.41 2.86 -4.55
N ILE A 60 4.18 2.38 -5.53
CA ILE A 60 4.86 1.09 -5.45
C ILE A 60 6.24 1.30 -4.80
N THR A 61 6.43 0.70 -3.65
CA THR A 61 7.62 0.90 -2.81
C THR A 61 8.78 0.07 -3.32
N ALA A 62 9.90 0.74 -3.63
CA ALA A 62 11.18 0.09 -3.89
C ALA A 62 12.02 0.02 -2.61
N SER A 63 12.54 -1.17 -2.33
CA SER A 63 13.44 -1.43 -1.21
C SER A 63 14.89 -1.64 -1.64
N SER A 64 15.17 -1.69 -2.94
CA SER A 64 16.50 -1.96 -3.51
C SER A 64 16.74 -1.17 -4.80
N ILE A 65 17.98 -1.19 -5.28
CA ILE A 65 18.33 -0.52 -6.55
C ILE A 65 17.65 -1.22 -7.73
N SER A 66 17.53 -2.55 -7.71
CA SER A 66 16.86 -3.32 -8.76
C SER A 66 15.36 -3.05 -8.79
N GLU A 67 14.69 -3.09 -7.63
CA GLU A 67 13.25 -2.82 -7.52
C GLU A 67 12.89 -1.41 -8.01
N SER A 68 13.76 -0.43 -7.73
CA SER A 68 13.61 0.95 -8.21
C SER A 68 13.51 1.04 -9.75
N LYS A 69 14.07 0.06 -10.49
CA LYS A 69 13.94 -0.05 -11.95
C LYS A 69 12.81 -0.98 -12.36
N ASP A 70 12.67 -2.11 -11.70
CA ASP A 70 11.76 -3.19 -12.09
C ASP A 70 10.28 -2.78 -11.97
N HIS A 71 9.97 -1.77 -11.15
CA HIS A 71 8.62 -1.20 -11.06
C HIS A 71 8.23 -0.31 -12.24
N LEU A 72 9.20 0.29 -12.94
CA LEU A 72 8.92 1.32 -13.96
C LEU A 72 8.01 0.83 -15.09
N PRO A 73 8.13 -0.41 -15.63
CA PRO A 73 7.20 -0.93 -16.63
C PRO A 73 5.75 -1.00 -16.14
N LEU A 74 5.53 -1.43 -14.89
CA LEU A 74 4.19 -1.49 -14.29
C LEU A 74 3.61 -0.08 -14.10
N VAL A 75 4.40 0.85 -13.56
CA VAL A 75 3.98 2.25 -13.42
C VAL A 75 3.68 2.87 -14.79
N GLN A 76 4.49 2.59 -15.81
CA GLN A 76 4.27 3.10 -17.17
C GLN A 76 2.96 2.59 -17.79
N LYS A 77 2.56 1.34 -17.50
CA LYS A 77 1.26 0.78 -17.92
C LYS A 77 0.08 1.49 -17.24
N HIS A 78 0.27 1.97 -16.01
CA HIS A 78 -0.74 2.67 -15.20
C HIS A 78 -0.40 4.17 -15.03
N LYS A 79 0.25 4.78 -16.04
CA LYS A 79 0.74 6.16 -15.95
C LYS A 79 -0.37 7.15 -15.63
N GLY A 80 -0.13 8.01 -14.65
CA GLY A 80 -1.10 8.99 -14.14
C GLY A 80 -1.93 8.49 -12.95
N ASP A 81 -2.01 7.17 -12.76
CA ASP A 81 -2.63 6.56 -11.59
C ASP A 81 -1.59 6.07 -10.59
N PHE A 82 -0.50 5.47 -11.08
CA PHE A 82 0.54 4.88 -10.23
C PHE A 82 1.83 5.70 -10.24
N GLY A 83 2.61 5.56 -9.17
CA GLY A 83 3.99 6.00 -9.07
C GLY A 83 4.85 4.91 -8.45
N SER A 84 6.17 5.08 -8.48
CA SER A 84 7.09 4.27 -7.66
C SER A 84 8.09 5.15 -6.91
N THR A 85 8.72 4.58 -5.90
CA THR A 85 9.81 5.18 -5.16
C THR A 85 11.16 4.72 -5.71
N VAL A 86 12.24 5.41 -5.36
CA VAL A 86 13.63 5.01 -5.65
C VAL A 86 14.48 5.15 -4.41
N GLY A 87 15.16 4.08 -3.99
CA GLY A 87 15.94 4.06 -2.76
C GLY A 87 16.29 2.65 -2.32
N VAL A 88 17.05 2.56 -1.23
CA VAL A 88 17.49 1.31 -0.60
C VAL A 88 17.09 1.31 0.87
N HIS A 89 16.26 0.33 1.22
CA HIS A 89 15.68 0.12 2.54
C HIS A 89 16.76 -0.21 3.58
N PRO A 90 16.60 0.16 4.88
CA PRO A 90 17.56 -0.21 5.93
C PRO A 90 17.93 -1.70 5.94
N CYS A 91 16.96 -2.60 5.78
CA CYS A 91 17.21 -4.06 5.69
C CYS A 91 18.01 -4.53 4.46
N THR A 92 18.16 -3.74 3.40
CA THR A 92 18.85 -4.16 2.17
C THR A 92 20.20 -3.47 2.01
N VAL A 93 20.52 -2.45 2.83
CA VAL A 93 21.79 -1.70 2.70
C VAL A 93 23.03 -2.57 2.85
N ALA A 94 23.00 -3.59 3.72
CA ALA A 94 24.15 -4.47 3.90
C ALA A 94 24.41 -5.28 2.63
N GLN A 95 23.37 -5.90 2.07
CA GLN A 95 23.47 -6.67 0.83
C GLN A 95 23.91 -5.78 -0.35
N GLU A 96 23.35 -4.58 -0.46
CA GLU A 96 23.58 -3.67 -1.59
C GLU A 96 24.97 -3.00 -1.53
N PHE A 97 25.44 -2.60 -0.34
CA PHE A 97 26.62 -1.73 -0.21
C PHE A 97 27.79 -2.35 0.55
N TYR A 98 27.58 -3.44 1.29
CA TYR A 98 28.63 -4.11 2.08
C TYR A 98 28.86 -5.57 1.66
N GLY A 99 27.92 -6.15 0.89
CA GLY A 99 27.93 -7.56 0.48
C GLY A 99 27.38 -8.52 1.55
N SER A 100 27.52 -8.20 2.84
CA SER A 100 26.90 -8.92 3.95
C SER A 100 26.76 -8.05 5.21
N VAL A 101 25.97 -8.51 6.18
CA VAL A 101 25.78 -7.81 7.47
C VAL A 101 27.05 -7.81 8.33
N GLU A 102 27.92 -8.81 8.18
CA GLU A 102 29.18 -8.94 8.91
C GLU A 102 30.31 -8.07 8.35
N SER A 103 30.13 -7.54 7.14
CA SER A 103 31.15 -6.76 6.45
C SER A 103 31.17 -5.31 6.95
N ALA A 104 32.33 -4.85 7.42
CA ALA A 104 32.50 -3.47 7.91
C ALA A 104 32.84 -2.46 6.79
N GLU A 105 33.39 -2.95 5.67
CA GLU A 105 33.84 -2.11 4.56
C GLU A 105 32.79 -2.02 3.45
N LEU A 106 32.68 -0.83 2.85
CA LEU A 106 31.85 -0.61 1.67
C LEU A 106 32.44 -1.34 0.46
N LEU A 107 31.55 -1.87 -0.39
CA LEU A 107 31.92 -2.40 -1.69
C LEU A 107 32.52 -1.28 -2.56
N SER A 108 33.52 -1.65 -3.38
CA SER A 108 34.22 -0.72 -4.27
C SER A 108 33.31 -0.01 -5.27
N ASP A 109 32.14 -0.57 -5.56
CA ASP A 109 31.14 -0.04 -6.50
C ASP A 109 30.06 0.83 -5.82
N THR A 110 30.19 1.13 -4.53
CA THR A 110 29.20 1.91 -3.75
C THR A 110 28.90 3.27 -4.38
N GLU A 111 29.93 3.99 -4.83
CA GLU A 111 29.74 5.29 -5.47
C GLU A 111 29.04 5.20 -6.83
N ASP A 112 29.27 4.12 -7.58
CA ASP A 112 28.54 3.84 -8.83
C ASP A 112 27.06 3.53 -8.56
N LYS A 113 26.77 2.76 -7.50
CA LYS A 113 25.41 2.44 -7.06
C LYS A 113 24.64 3.68 -6.60
N LEU A 114 25.28 4.57 -5.85
CA LEU A 114 24.67 5.85 -5.44
C LEU A 114 24.41 6.77 -6.64
N ARG A 115 25.34 6.84 -7.60
CA ARG A 115 25.11 7.52 -8.89
C ARG A 115 23.95 6.90 -9.65
N GLN A 116 23.85 5.58 -9.66
CA GLN A 116 22.78 4.86 -10.33
C GLN A 116 21.40 5.20 -9.74
N LEU A 117 21.27 5.28 -8.41
CA LEU A 117 20.04 5.76 -7.77
C LEU A 117 19.67 7.18 -8.23
N ALA A 118 20.66 8.07 -8.33
CA ALA A 118 20.43 9.44 -8.79
C ALA A 118 19.91 9.50 -10.23
N GLU A 119 20.49 8.72 -11.14
CA GLU A 119 20.06 8.65 -12.53
C GLU A 119 18.66 8.02 -12.67
N ILE A 120 18.35 6.95 -11.92
CA ILE A 120 16.99 6.37 -11.90
C ILE A 120 15.98 7.42 -11.44
N ALA A 121 16.29 8.16 -10.37
CA ALA A 121 15.42 9.20 -9.85
C ALA A 121 15.17 10.29 -10.90
N LYS A 122 16.23 10.81 -11.53
CA LYS A 122 16.13 11.85 -12.55
C LYS A 122 15.31 11.40 -13.75
N GLU A 123 15.65 10.27 -14.36
CA GLU A 123 14.92 9.74 -15.52
C GLU A 123 13.45 9.41 -15.17
N GLY A 124 13.25 8.81 -14.00
CA GLY A 124 11.93 8.43 -13.51
C GLY A 124 11.03 9.63 -13.27
N VAL A 125 11.56 10.71 -12.71
CA VAL A 125 10.83 11.97 -12.50
C VAL A 125 10.51 12.64 -13.84
N GLU A 126 11.47 12.73 -14.77
CA GLU A 126 11.27 13.28 -16.11
C GLU A 126 10.16 12.53 -16.88
N LYS A 127 10.09 11.21 -16.75
CA LYS A 127 9.06 10.36 -17.36
C LYS A 127 7.72 10.40 -16.58
N GLY A 128 7.71 10.97 -15.38
CA GLY A 128 6.55 11.03 -14.48
C GLY A 128 6.21 9.72 -13.77
N LEU A 129 7.18 8.81 -13.63
CA LEU A 129 7.03 7.46 -13.06
C LEU A 129 7.52 7.37 -11.60
N ILE A 130 8.59 8.08 -11.25
CA ILE A 130 9.09 8.15 -9.87
C ILE A 130 8.47 9.35 -9.17
N LYS A 131 7.90 9.11 -7.98
CA LYS A 131 7.14 10.11 -7.21
C LYS A 131 7.69 10.40 -5.82
N ALA A 132 8.63 9.60 -5.32
CA ALA A 132 9.32 9.83 -4.06
C ALA A 132 10.72 9.20 -4.07
N PHE A 133 11.63 9.72 -3.23
CA PHE A 133 12.90 9.06 -2.92
C PHE A 133 12.73 8.27 -1.64
N GLY A 134 12.92 6.96 -1.73
CA GLY A 134 12.62 6.00 -0.69
C GLY A 134 12.43 4.60 -1.28
N GLU A 135 12.30 3.58 -0.48
CA GLU A 135 12.23 3.64 0.97
C GLU A 135 13.63 3.74 1.59
N ILE A 136 13.88 4.78 2.39
CA ILE A 136 15.16 4.99 3.10
C ILE A 136 14.91 5.32 4.56
N GLY A 137 15.84 5.00 5.45
CA GLY A 137 15.71 5.32 6.87
C GLY A 137 16.38 4.30 7.77
N LEU A 138 15.80 4.03 8.94
CA LEU A 138 16.38 3.19 10.00
C LEU A 138 15.36 2.20 10.55
N ASP A 139 15.77 0.94 10.73
CA ASP A 139 14.98 -0.13 11.35
C ASP A 139 15.84 -0.90 12.36
N TYR A 140 15.67 -0.59 13.65
CA TYR A 140 16.41 -1.23 14.75
C TYR A 140 15.78 -2.53 15.24
N ASP A 141 14.61 -2.92 14.72
CA ASP A 141 14.04 -4.25 14.97
C ASP A 141 14.57 -5.31 13.98
N ARG A 142 15.39 -4.90 13.01
CA ARG A 142 15.85 -5.73 11.89
C ARG A 142 17.37 -5.76 11.72
N LEU A 143 18.09 -5.66 12.84
CA LEU A 143 19.56 -5.64 12.84
C LEU A 143 20.25 -6.91 12.34
N HIS A 144 19.51 -8.00 12.16
CA HIS A 144 20.02 -9.22 11.51
C HIS A 144 20.18 -9.07 9.99
N TYR A 145 19.60 -8.03 9.38
CA TYR A 145 19.77 -7.71 7.97
C TYR A 145 20.86 -6.65 7.72
N SER A 146 21.03 -5.71 8.64
CA SER A 146 22.05 -4.65 8.56
C SER A 146 22.32 -4.06 9.94
N THR A 147 23.58 -3.74 10.24
CA THR A 147 23.94 -3.15 11.54
C THR A 147 23.46 -1.69 11.65
N VAL A 148 23.37 -1.18 12.88
CA VAL A 148 23.04 0.24 13.13
C VAL A 148 23.97 1.17 12.35
N GLU A 149 25.27 0.88 12.33
CA GLU A 149 26.28 1.70 11.64
C GLU A 149 26.11 1.68 10.12
N GLN A 150 25.82 0.51 9.54
CA GLN A 150 25.53 0.37 8.11
C GLN A 150 24.27 1.15 7.73
N GLN A 151 23.21 1.05 8.53
CA GLN A 151 21.96 1.78 8.29
C GLN A 151 22.16 3.30 8.40
N LYS A 152 22.81 3.80 9.46
CA LYS A 152 23.07 5.25 9.64
C LYS A 152 23.93 5.81 8.53
N THR A 153 24.98 5.08 8.14
CA THR A 153 25.86 5.46 7.04
C THR A 153 25.05 5.58 5.76
N MET A 154 24.34 4.53 5.35
CA MET A 154 23.64 4.53 4.07
C MET A 154 22.37 5.39 4.05
N PHE A 155 21.73 5.63 5.20
CA PHE A 155 20.67 6.63 5.29
C PHE A 155 21.23 8.03 5.00
N THR A 156 22.37 8.39 5.61
CA THR A 156 23.05 9.67 5.37
C THR A 156 23.48 9.80 3.91
N ARG A 157 24.17 8.79 3.35
CA ARG A 157 24.64 8.80 1.95
C ARG A 157 23.48 8.90 0.95
N GLN A 158 22.33 8.28 1.23
CA GLN A 158 21.15 8.42 0.38
C GLN A 158 20.52 9.81 0.50
N LEU A 159 20.47 10.43 1.69
CA LEU A 159 20.04 11.83 1.84
C LEU A 159 20.96 12.80 1.08
N GLU A 160 22.27 12.54 1.03
CA GLU A 160 23.21 13.31 0.18
C GLU A 160 22.86 13.19 -1.30
N VAL A 161 22.46 12.00 -1.78
CA VAL A 161 21.96 11.81 -3.15
C VAL A 161 20.71 12.67 -3.38
N VAL A 162 19.71 12.62 -2.48
CA VAL A 162 18.51 13.46 -2.62
C VAL A 162 18.85 14.95 -2.61
N ALA A 163 19.77 15.37 -1.75
CA ALA A 163 20.24 16.76 -1.67
C ALA A 163 20.86 17.23 -2.99
N SER A 164 21.63 16.37 -3.67
CA SER A 164 22.18 16.66 -4.99
C SER A 164 21.09 16.84 -6.06
N LEU A 165 19.91 16.24 -5.84
CA LEU A 165 18.75 16.26 -6.72
C LEU A 165 17.67 17.27 -6.28
N LYS A 166 17.97 18.20 -5.38
CA LYS A 166 16.97 19.12 -4.79
C LYS A 166 16.09 19.87 -5.80
N HIS A 167 16.59 20.13 -7.01
CA HIS A 167 15.85 20.77 -8.10
C HIS A 167 14.68 19.93 -8.64
N LEU A 168 14.66 18.61 -8.37
CA LEU A 168 13.54 17.73 -8.70
C LEU A 168 12.39 17.83 -7.69
N GLU A 169 12.63 18.42 -6.51
CA GLU A 169 11.66 18.55 -5.41
C GLU A 169 10.94 17.22 -5.09
N LEU A 170 11.70 16.13 -5.10
CA LEU A 170 11.16 14.79 -4.86
C LEU A 170 10.89 14.63 -3.36
N PRO A 171 9.65 14.29 -2.93
CA PRO A 171 9.38 14.07 -1.52
C PRO A 171 10.09 12.80 -1.04
N LEU A 172 10.35 12.74 0.27
CA LEU A 172 10.94 11.56 0.90
C LEU A 172 9.85 10.55 1.29
N PHE A 173 10.15 9.26 1.11
CA PHE A 173 9.37 8.14 1.64
C PHE A 173 10.25 7.38 2.65
N LEU A 174 9.97 7.60 3.94
CA LEU A 174 10.91 7.36 5.04
C LEU A 174 10.48 6.21 5.95
N HIS A 175 11.38 5.27 6.19
CA HIS A 175 11.20 4.20 7.18
C HIS A 175 11.78 4.62 8.53
N MET A 176 11.01 4.44 9.60
CA MET A 176 11.54 4.59 10.95
C MET A 176 10.90 3.56 11.88
N ARG A 177 11.73 2.73 12.52
CA ARG A 177 11.31 1.75 13.51
C ARG A 177 12.33 1.65 14.64
N SER A 178 11.87 1.89 15.87
CA SER A 178 12.69 1.83 17.10
C SER A 178 13.98 2.67 17.03
N ALA A 179 13.98 3.74 16.24
CA ALA A 179 15.18 4.48 15.85
C ALA A 179 14.96 6.01 15.76
N CYS A 180 13.94 6.56 16.45
CA CYS A 180 13.49 7.94 16.22
C CYS A 180 14.57 9.00 16.49
N ASP A 181 15.35 8.86 17.56
CA ASP A 181 16.37 9.87 17.91
C ASP A 181 17.47 9.94 16.86
N ASP A 182 18.09 8.81 16.52
CA ASP A 182 19.11 8.75 15.47
C ASP A 182 18.55 9.15 14.10
N PHE A 183 17.29 8.79 13.79
CA PHE A 183 16.62 9.20 12.57
C PHE A 183 16.50 10.73 12.48
N VAL A 184 16.02 11.36 13.56
CA VAL A 184 15.85 12.82 13.65
C VAL A 184 17.21 13.52 13.58
N ASP A 185 18.20 13.04 14.32
CA ASP A 185 19.55 13.62 14.33
C ASP A 185 20.21 13.61 12.95
N ILE A 186 20.00 12.56 12.16
CA ILE A 186 20.53 12.46 10.80
C ILE A 186 19.78 13.37 9.83
N ILE A 187 18.44 13.37 9.83
CA ILE A 187 17.67 14.04 8.79
C ILE A 187 17.47 15.54 9.03
N LYS A 188 17.41 15.96 10.30
CA LYS A 188 17.09 17.36 10.68
C LYS A 188 18.04 18.39 10.05
N PRO A 189 19.38 18.20 10.00
CA PRO A 189 20.27 19.13 9.32
C PRO A 189 19.95 19.31 7.83
N PHE A 190 19.53 18.25 7.12
CA PHE A 190 19.14 18.35 5.70
C PHE A 190 17.84 19.13 5.52
N ILE A 191 16.89 18.98 6.45
CA ILE A 191 15.62 19.73 6.46
C ILE A 191 15.86 21.21 6.76
N GLU A 192 16.66 21.54 7.78
CA GLU A 192 16.95 22.93 8.17
C GLU A 192 17.69 23.70 7.06
N ARG A 193 18.61 23.02 6.34
CA ARG A 193 19.29 23.60 5.16
C ARG A 193 18.42 23.64 3.91
N LYS A 194 17.22 23.03 3.93
CA LYS A 194 16.33 22.86 2.77
C LYS A 194 17.00 22.10 1.62
N ASP A 195 17.86 21.15 1.96
CA ASP A 195 18.53 20.29 0.99
C ASP A 195 17.57 19.22 0.45
N VAL A 196 16.63 18.76 1.28
CA VAL A 196 15.64 17.74 0.92
C VAL A 196 14.22 18.27 1.12
N GLY A 197 13.28 17.75 0.33
CA GLY A 197 11.87 18.14 0.36
C GLY A 197 11.09 17.56 1.55
N PRO A 198 9.82 17.96 1.73
CA PRO A 198 8.93 17.31 2.69
C PRO A 198 8.78 15.83 2.35
N GLY A 199 8.35 15.02 3.31
CA GLY A 199 8.16 13.60 3.10
C GLY A 199 7.09 13.01 4.00
N VAL A 200 6.97 11.70 3.92
CA VAL A 200 6.15 10.88 4.82
C VAL A 200 7.05 9.94 5.60
N VAL A 201 6.83 9.83 6.91
CA VAL A 201 7.27 8.67 7.68
C VAL A 201 6.17 7.63 7.55
N HIS A 202 6.41 6.61 6.72
CA HIS A 202 5.41 5.60 6.39
C HIS A 202 5.31 4.55 7.50
N SER A 203 4.21 3.79 7.51
CA SER A 203 3.99 2.65 8.42
C SER A 203 4.27 2.99 9.89
N PHE A 204 3.84 4.17 10.34
CA PHE A 204 4.23 4.71 11.64
C PHE A 204 3.62 3.88 12.78
N THR A 205 4.47 3.31 13.64
CA THR A 205 4.07 2.54 14.83
C THR A 205 4.67 3.08 16.12
N GLY A 206 5.20 4.31 16.09
CA GLY A 206 5.90 4.93 17.21
C GLY A 206 4.98 5.49 18.30
N THR A 207 5.62 6.11 19.29
CA THR A 207 4.97 6.76 20.43
C THR A 207 4.46 8.15 20.07
N GLU A 208 3.69 8.76 20.97
CA GLU A 208 3.26 10.16 20.84
C GLU A 208 4.43 11.15 20.83
N GLU A 209 5.49 10.89 21.60
CA GLU A 209 6.67 11.75 21.64
C GLU A 209 7.39 11.74 20.29
N GLU A 210 7.54 10.55 19.70
CA GLU A 210 8.11 10.38 18.37
C GLU A 210 7.23 11.05 17.30
N LEU A 211 5.90 10.86 17.37
CA LEU A 211 4.95 11.54 16.50
C LEU A 211 5.15 13.06 16.54
N LYS A 212 5.27 13.63 17.75
CA LYS A 212 5.49 15.07 17.92
C LYS A 212 6.80 15.52 17.27
N LYS A 213 7.90 14.81 17.49
CA LYS A 213 9.20 15.11 16.84
C LYS A 213 9.08 15.13 15.32
N LEU A 214 8.38 14.15 14.73
CA LEU A 214 8.20 14.05 13.28
C LEU A 214 7.30 15.16 12.71
N LEU A 215 6.22 15.53 13.42
CA LEU A 215 5.35 16.63 13.05
C LEU A 215 6.04 17.99 13.16
N ASP A 216 6.87 18.19 14.19
CA ASP A 216 7.67 19.41 14.40
C ASP A 216 8.67 19.61 13.22
N LEU A 217 9.14 18.54 12.59
CA LEU A 217 9.94 18.57 11.35
C LEU A 217 9.11 18.74 10.07
N GLY A 218 7.78 18.73 10.18
CA GLY A 218 6.86 18.97 9.07
C GLY A 218 6.47 17.73 8.25
N PHE A 219 6.84 16.52 8.69
CA PHE A 219 6.51 15.29 7.95
C PHE A 219 5.02 14.96 7.95
N TYR A 220 4.59 14.27 6.91
CA TYR A 220 3.35 13.50 6.91
C TYR A 220 3.57 12.17 7.64
N ILE A 221 2.48 11.56 8.10
CA ILE A 221 2.49 10.29 8.83
C ILE A 221 1.63 9.29 8.07
N GLY A 222 2.26 8.21 7.62
CA GLY A 222 1.59 7.07 6.98
C GLY A 222 1.04 6.11 8.02
N VAL A 223 -0.23 5.72 7.85
CA VAL A 223 -0.93 4.80 8.75
C VAL A 223 -1.43 3.60 7.97
N ASN A 224 -1.17 2.40 8.51
CA ASN A 224 -1.70 1.13 7.99
C ASN A 224 -2.20 0.22 9.12
N GLY A 225 -2.48 -1.05 8.82
CA GLY A 225 -2.94 -1.99 9.84
C GLY A 225 -1.92 -2.31 10.94
N CYS A 226 -0.61 -2.10 10.72
CA CYS A 226 0.42 -2.20 11.75
C CYS A 226 0.37 -1.01 12.73
N SER A 227 0.07 0.19 12.24
CA SER A 227 -0.18 1.40 13.01
C SER A 227 -1.46 1.36 13.87
N LEU A 228 -2.24 0.28 13.80
CA LEU A 228 -3.57 0.17 14.38
C LEU A 228 -3.75 -1.14 15.17
N LYS A 229 -2.64 -1.75 15.63
CA LYS A 229 -2.65 -3.07 16.29
C LYS A 229 -3.11 -3.02 17.74
N THR A 230 -2.56 -2.12 18.54
CA THR A 230 -2.79 -2.03 19.99
C THR A 230 -3.63 -0.80 20.35
N GLU A 231 -4.24 -0.77 21.54
CA GLU A 231 -4.96 0.43 22.01
C GLU A 231 -4.03 1.65 22.15
N GLU A 232 -2.75 1.43 22.46
CA GLU A 232 -1.72 2.49 22.45
C GLU A 232 -1.51 3.03 21.03
N ASN A 233 -1.39 2.15 20.02
CA ASN A 233 -1.28 2.61 18.64
C ASN A 233 -2.50 3.43 18.20
N LEU A 234 -3.71 3.03 18.61
CA LEU A 234 -4.92 3.81 18.32
C LEU A 234 -4.91 5.18 19.00
N ALA A 235 -4.44 5.26 20.24
CA ALA A 235 -4.33 6.50 21.00
C ALA A 235 -3.35 7.49 20.33
N VAL A 236 -2.25 6.98 19.77
CA VAL A 236 -1.29 7.80 19.01
C VAL A 236 -1.85 8.17 17.64
N ALA A 237 -2.43 7.23 16.89
CA ALA A 237 -3.00 7.47 15.57
C ALA A 237 -4.07 8.58 15.60
N LYS A 238 -4.92 8.61 16.63
CA LYS A 238 -5.93 9.65 16.85
C LYS A 238 -5.33 11.07 16.99
N LYS A 239 -4.06 11.20 17.37
CA LYS A 239 -3.39 12.49 17.56
C LYS A 239 -2.76 13.05 16.28
N ILE A 240 -2.67 12.25 15.22
CA ILE A 240 -2.18 12.72 13.92
C ILE A 240 -3.17 13.76 13.38
N PRO A 241 -2.76 14.99 13.03
CA PRO A 241 -3.65 15.93 12.38
C PRO A 241 -4.11 15.40 11.02
N ALA A 242 -5.40 15.50 10.69
CA ALA A 242 -5.93 14.98 9.42
C ALA A 242 -5.22 15.57 8.18
N SER A 243 -4.70 16.80 8.25
CA SER A 243 -3.92 17.44 7.19
C SER A 243 -2.49 16.89 7.02
N LYS A 244 -2.04 16.02 7.93
CA LYS A 244 -0.74 15.35 7.95
C LYS A 244 -0.86 13.82 7.88
N LEU A 245 -2.09 13.29 7.85
CA LEU A 245 -2.36 11.86 7.73
C LEU A 245 -2.33 11.43 6.27
N LEU A 246 -1.62 10.35 5.99
CA LEU A 246 -1.75 9.55 4.77
C LEU A 246 -2.07 8.10 5.15
N ILE A 247 -2.69 7.34 4.25
CA ILE A 247 -3.10 5.95 4.50
C ILE A 247 -2.45 4.99 3.50
N GLU A 248 -2.13 3.80 3.97
CA GLU A 248 -1.53 2.74 3.17
C GLU A 248 -1.92 1.36 3.66
N THR A 249 -1.65 0.33 2.84
CA THR A 249 -1.82 -1.06 3.28
C THR A 249 -0.52 -1.71 3.71
N ASP A 250 0.62 -1.26 3.15
CA ASP A 250 1.90 -1.97 3.20
C ASP A 250 1.75 -3.41 2.68
N ALA A 251 0.82 -3.62 1.74
CA ALA A 251 0.50 -4.94 1.22
C ALA A 251 1.75 -5.59 0.59
N PRO A 252 2.02 -6.89 0.85
CA PRO A 252 1.10 -7.89 1.39
C PRO A 252 1.06 -7.99 2.92
N TRP A 253 1.71 -7.08 3.64
CA TRP A 253 1.83 -7.06 5.10
C TRP A 253 0.68 -6.30 5.78
N CYS A 254 0.76 -6.16 7.10
CA CYS A 254 -0.11 -5.30 7.90
C CYS A 254 -1.63 -5.54 7.74
N GLU A 255 -2.05 -6.78 7.46
CA GLU A 255 -3.45 -7.19 7.54
C GLU A 255 -4.05 -6.86 8.92
N ILE A 256 -5.24 -6.24 8.94
CA ILE A 256 -6.00 -5.98 10.17
C ILE A 256 -6.69 -7.27 10.61
N ARG A 257 -6.32 -7.79 11.79
CA ARG A 257 -6.77 -9.10 12.28
C ARG A 257 -7.76 -8.97 13.43
N LYS A 258 -8.53 -10.03 13.68
CA LYS A 258 -9.48 -10.15 14.80
C LYS A 258 -8.87 -9.83 16.18
N SER A 259 -7.56 -10.08 16.33
CA SER A 259 -6.81 -9.79 17.55
C SER A 259 -6.37 -8.33 17.70
N HIS A 260 -6.50 -7.50 16.67
CA HIS A 260 -6.10 -6.09 16.73
C HIS A 260 -7.20 -5.24 17.37
N ALA A 261 -6.79 -4.24 18.14
CA ALA A 261 -7.69 -3.27 18.78
C ALA A 261 -8.60 -2.54 17.77
N SER A 262 -8.10 -2.35 16.53
CA SER A 262 -8.83 -1.69 15.45
C SER A 262 -9.95 -2.51 14.82
N TYR A 263 -9.95 -3.84 14.98
CA TYR A 263 -10.88 -4.72 14.27
C TYR A 263 -12.36 -4.37 14.52
N LYS A 264 -12.67 -3.88 15.73
CA LYS A 264 -14.02 -3.46 16.15
C LYS A 264 -14.61 -2.30 15.34
N TYR A 265 -13.79 -1.54 14.61
CA TYR A 265 -14.25 -0.40 13.80
C TYR A 265 -14.50 -0.74 12.33
N LEU A 266 -14.19 -1.97 11.90
CA LEU A 266 -14.37 -2.37 10.51
C LEU A 266 -15.86 -2.47 10.16
N LYS A 267 -16.22 -2.02 8.95
CA LYS A 267 -17.58 -2.07 8.42
C LYS A 267 -17.62 -3.00 7.21
N PRO A 268 -18.51 -4.01 7.18
CA PRO A 268 -18.63 -4.90 6.03
C PRO A 268 -19.17 -4.17 4.81
N TYR A 269 -18.88 -4.70 3.63
CA TYR A 269 -19.53 -4.30 2.39
C TYR A 269 -21.03 -4.68 2.40
N PRO A 270 -21.93 -3.82 1.90
CA PRO A 270 -21.67 -2.46 1.44
C PRO A 270 -21.62 -1.44 2.59
N SER A 271 -20.78 -0.42 2.45
CA SER A 271 -20.67 0.71 3.39
C SER A 271 -20.23 1.99 2.67
N LEU A 272 -20.17 3.12 3.38
CA LEU A 272 -19.64 4.37 2.81
C LEU A 272 -18.17 4.24 2.33
N PHE A 273 -17.39 3.36 2.97
CA PHE A 273 -15.99 3.09 2.63
C PHE A 273 -15.84 2.11 1.47
N TYR A 274 -16.82 1.21 1.32
CA TYR A 274 -16.90 0.20 0.26
C TYR A 274 -18.31 0.23 -0.34
N PRO A 275 -18.63 1.23 -1.18
CA PRO A 275 -19.97 1.39 -1.73
C PRO A 275 -20.31 0.24 -2.68
N GLU A 276 -21.61 0.02 -2.88
CA GLU A 276 -22.09 -1.00 -3.81
C GLU A 276 -21.47 -0.85 -5.20
N VAL A 277 -21.00 -1.98 -5.71
CA VAL A 277 -20.44 -2.10 -7.04
C VAL A 277 -21.57 -2.37 -8.03
N PRO A 278 -21.79 -1.52 -9.05
CA PRO A 278 -22.72 -1.84 -10.12
C PRO A 278 -22.21 -3.06 -10.88
N ILE A 279 -22.95 -4.16 -10.83
CA ILE A 279 -22.69 -5.36 -11.64
C ILE A 279 -23.49 -5.22 -12.94
N LYS A 280 -22.84 -5.38 -14.10
CA LYS A 280 -23.57 -5.57 -15.36
C LYS A 280 -24.13 -6.99 -15.38
N ILE A 281 -25.43 -7.14 -15.09
CA ILE A 281 -26.14 -8.37 -15.41
C ILE A 281 -26.33 -8.36 -16.92
N LEU A 282 -25.72 -9.31 -17.63
CA LEU A 282 -26.02 -9.54 -19.03
C LEU A 282 -27.42 -10.17 -19.07
N ASP A 283 -28.38 -9.38 -19.53
CA ASP A 283 -29.77 -9.79 -19.71
C ASP A 283 -29.80 -10.83 -20.86
N ASP A 284 -29.86 -12.12 -20.52
CA ASP A 284 -30.19 -13.17 -21.47
C ASP A 284 -31.48 -13.86 -21.00
N SER A 285 -32.59 -13.26 -21.39
CA SER A 285 -33.94 -13.80 -21.22
C SER A 285 -34.14 -15.03 -22.11
N SER A 286 -33.45 -16.15 -21.83
CA SER A 286 -33.68 -17.39 -22.55
C SER A 286 -33.16 -18.67 -21.88
N LYS A 287 -33.44 -18.92 -20.59
CA LYS A 287 -33.50 -20.31 -20.04
C LYS A 287 -34.14 -20.38 -18.66
N SER A 288 -35.16 -21.21 -18.54
CA SER A 288 -35.72 -21.65 -17.25
C SER A 288 -34.77 -22.64 -16.56
N PRO A 289 -34.46 -22.49 -15.26
CA PRO A 289 -33.59 -23.43 -14.55
C PRO A 289 -34.37 -24.68 -14.12
N THR A 290 -33.85 -25.86 -14.45
CA THR A 290 -34.24 -27.14 -13.85
C THR A 290 -33.47 -27.37 -12.54
N PRO A 291 -34.13 -27.59 -11.39
CA PRO A 291 -33.43 -27.88 -10.15
C PRO A 291 -33.09 -29.37 -10.07
N SER A 292 -31.89 -29.77 -10.49
CA SER A 292 -31.40 -31.13 -10.21
C SER A 292 -29.90 -31.14 -9.91
N GLY A 293 -29.56 -31.13 -8.62
CA GLY A 293 -28.20 -31.38 -8.16
C GLY A 293 -28.03 -31.10 -6.67
N LYS A 294 -27.33 -31.98 -5.95
CA LYS A 294 -26.91 -31.74 -4.56
C LYS A 294 -26.26 -30.36 -4.47
N LYS A 295 -26.68 -29.49 -3.54
CA LYS A 295 -26.04 -28.19 -3.27
C LYS A 295 -24.54 -28.41 -3.06
N GLN A 296 -23.72 -28.05 -4.05
CA GLN A 296 -22.27 -28.06 -3.89
C GLN A 296 -21.90 -26.98 -2.85
N PRO A 297 -20.90 -27.22 -1.99
CA PRO A 297 -20.51 -26.24 -0.98
C PRO A 297 -20.05 -24.94 -1.65
N GLN A 298 -20.73 -23.83 -1.32
CA GLN A 298 -20.40 -22.50 -1.80
C GLN A 298 -19.05 -22.04 -1.23
N ALA A 299 -18.32 -21.23 -2.01
CA ALA A 299 -17.08 -20.64 -1.54
C ALA A 299 -17.37 -19.66 -0.41
N LYS A 300 -16.67 -19.79 0.73
CA LYS A 300 -16.78 -18.82 1.81
C LYS A 300 -16.20 -17.47 1.34
N LEU A 301 -17.02 -16.42 1.39
CA LEU A 301 -16.59 -15.05 1.14
C LEU A 301 -15.80 -14.50 2.33
N ASP A 302 -15.00 -13.47 2.06
CA ASP A 302 -14.35 -12.65 3.08
C ASP A 302 -15.39 -12.03 4.03
N ASP A 303 -14.99 -11.80 5.29
CA ASP A 303 -15.90 -11.30 6.32
C ASP A 303 -16.30 -9.82 6.06
N PHE A 304 -15.54 -9.07 5.23
CA PHE A 304 -15.77 -7.65 4.95
C PHE A 304 -15.95 -7.29 3.47
N LEU A 305 -15.35 -8.06 2.55
CA LEU A 305 -15.46 -7.79 1.11
C LEU A 305 -16.17 -8.93 0.36
N PRO A 306 -16.85 -8.64 -0.76
CA PRO A 306 -17.62 -9.63 -1.51
C PRO A 306 -16.72 -10.50 -2.42
N PHE A 307 -15.68 -11.13 -1.86
CA PHE A 307 -14.74 -11.99 -2.58
C PHE A 307 -14.53 -13.31 -1.87
N PRO A 308 -14.29 -14.43 -2.58
CA PRO A 308 -13.88 -15.67 -1.93
C PRO A 308 -12.55 -15.45 -1.18
N SER A 309 -12.41 -15.99 0.02
CA SER A 309 -11.16 -15.91 0.80
C SER A 309 -10.62 -17.31 1.07
N ILE A 310 -9.54 -17.66 0.38
CA ILE A 310 -9.02 -19.04 0.34
C ILE A 310 -7.60 -19.12 0.89
N LYS A 311 -7.22 -20.33 1.35
CA LYS A 311 -5.81 -20.62 1.59
C LYS A 311 -5.10 -20.78 0.24
N LYS A 312 -3.89 -20.24 0.11
CA LYS A 312 -3.06 -20.35 -1.10
C LYS A 312 -2.90 -21.79 -1.62
N GLU A 313 -2.82 -22.77 -0.72
CA GLU A 313 -2.69 -24.19 -1.08
C GLU A 313 -3.93 -24.74 -1.79
N ASN A 314 -5.07 -24.07 -1.66
CA ASN A 314 -6.34 -24.47 -2.26
C ASN A 314 -6.65 -23.74 -3.57
N TYR A 315 -5.71 -22.95 -4.12
CA TYR A 315 -5.95 -22.14 -5.32
C TYR A 315 -6.50 -22.97 -6.49
N TYR A 316 -5.75 -23.96 -6.97
CA TYR A 316 -6.16 -24.78 -8.11
C TYR A 316 -7.48 -25.52 -7.87
N LYS A 317 -7.64 -26.10 -6.66
CA LYS A 317 -8.89 -26.75 -6.26
C LYS A 317 -10.08 -25.80 -6.29
N HIS A 318 -9.89 -24.56 -5.84
CA HIS A 318 -10.93 -23.53 -5.86
C HIS A 318 -11.28 -23.13 -7.30
N THR A 319 -10.27 -22.85 -8.14
CA THR A 319 -10.46 -22.43 -9.53
C THR A 319 -11.18 -23.51 -10.36
N GLU A 320 -10.78 -24.78 -10.23
CA GLU A 320 -11.47 -25.89 -10.89
C GLU A 320 -12.92 -26.04 -10.42
N ALA A 321 -13.17 -25.89 -9.11
CA ALA A 321 -14.53 -25.95 -8.57
C ALA A 321 -15.39 -24.76 -8.99
N ALA A 322 -14.80 -23.56 -9.12
CA ALA A 322 -15.48 -22.38 -9.64
C ALA A 322 -15.84 -22.56 -11.12
N GLN A 323 -14.91 -23.05 -11.93
CA GLN A 323 -15.14 -23.32 -13.35
C GLN A 323 -16.24 -24.37 -13.58
N LYS A 324 -16.18 -25.51 -12.88
CA LYS A 324 -17.24 -26.53 -12.98
C LYS A 324 -18.62 -26.00 -12.60
N ARG A 325 -18.68 -25.08 -11.64
CA ARG A 325 -19.95 -24.43 -11.26
C ARG A 325 -20.41 -23.44 -12.32
N LEU A 326 -19.51 -22.63 -12.88
CA LEU A 326 -19.80 -21.70 -13.99
C LEU A 326 -20.42 -22.43 -15.19
N GLU A 327 -19.89 -23.60 -15.56
CA GLU A 327 -20.40 -24.42 -16.66
C GLU A 327 -21.84 -24.95 -16.43
N ASN A 328 -22.30 -24.98 -15.17
CA ASN A 328 -23.62 -25.50 -14.79
C ASN A 328 -24.67 -24.40 -14.52
N ILE A 329 -24.31 -23.11 -14.63
CA ILE A 329 -25.24 -22.00 -14.41
C ILE A 329 -25.79 -21.52 -15.77
N GLY A 330 -27.11 -21.36 -15.86
CA GLY A 330 -27.80 -20.92 -17.08
C GLY A 330 -27.68 -19.43 -17.41
N GLU A 331 -27.28 -18.61 -16.43
CA GLU A 331 -26.97 -17.18 -16.56
C GLU A 331 -25.48 -16.94 -16.27
N ALA A 332 -24.81 -16.03 -16.98
CA ALA A 332 -23.40 -15.73 -16.72
C ALA A 332 -23.26 -14.97 -15.38
N PRO A 333 -22.76 -15.58 -14.29
CA PRO A 333 -22.64 -14.87 -13.03
C PRO A 333 -21.48 -13.87 -13.11
N SER A 334 -21.54 -12.83 -12.28
CA SER A 334 -20.42 -11.88 -12.20
C SER A 334 -19.14 -12.58 -11.75
N THR A 335 -18.07 -12.40 -12.52
CA THR A 335 -16.70 -12.79 -12.14
C THR A 335 -15.93 -11.62 -11.53
N GLU A 336 -16.62 -10.51 -11.29
CA GLU A 336 -16.05 -9.26 -10.82
C GLU A 336 -16.11 -9.15 -9.29
N ILE A 337 -17.23 -9.60 -8.69
CA ILE A 337 -17.46 -9.77 -7.25
C ILE A 337 -18.35 -10.99 -7.03
N GLY A 338 -18.45 -11.48 -5.79
CA GLY A 338 -19.23 -12.66 -5.43
C GLY A 338 -18.42 -13.95 -5.56
N GLU A 339 -19.10 -15.09 -5.56
CA GLU A 339 -18.46 -16.40 -5.37
C GLU A 339 -17.56 -16.87 -6.51
N PHE A 340 -17.66 -16.24 -7.69
CA PHE A 340 -16.89 -16.54 -8.90
C PHE A 340 -15.79 -15.51 -9.17
N ALA A 341 -15.67 -14.49 -8.33
CA ALA A 341 -14.60 -13.52 -8.45
C ALA A 341 -13.26 -14.15 -8.10
N TYR A 342 -12.19 -13.57 -8.65
CA TYR A 342 -10.83 -13.99 -8.32
C TYR A 342 -10.62 -13.93 -6.79
N PRO A 343 -10.16 -15.01 -6.14
CA PRO A 343 -10.18 -15.11 -4.69
C PRO A 343 -9.11 -14.21 -4.05
N LEU A 344 -9.37 -13.75 -2.83
CA LEU A 344 -8.35 -13.25 -1.91
C LEU A 344 -7.54 -14.43 -1.35
N MET A 345 -6.25 -14.19 -1.08
CA MET A 345 -5.39 -15.16 -0.40
C MET A 345 -5.34 -14.84 1.11
N LYS A 346 -5.69 -15.83 1.95
CA LYS A 346 -5.62 -15.68 3.41
C LYS A 346 -4.21 -15.34 3.86
N SER A 347 -4.12 -14.37 4.77
CA SER A 347 -2.87 -13.83 5.32
C SER A 347 -2.00 -13.07 4.30
N ARG A 348 -2.54 -12.71 3.13
CA ARG A 348 -1.92 -11.78 2.19
C ARG A 348 -2.81 -10.54 2.10
N ASN A 349 -2.32 -9.42 2.64
CA ASN A 349 -3.03 -8.15 2.51
C ASN A 349 -3.01 -7.67 1.05
N GLU A 350 -3.92 -6.79 0.68
CA GLU A 350 -4.06 -6.25 -0.68
C GLU A 350 -4.47 -4.77 -0.62
N PRO A 351 -4.12 -3.95 -1.62
CA PRO A 351 -4.44 -2.52 -1.66
C PRO A 351 -5.93 -2.19 -1.51
N VAL A 352 -6.82 -3.11 -1.91
CA VAL A 352 -8.27 -2.98 -1.71
C VAL A 352 -8.65 -2.70 -0.25
N PHE A 353 -7.83 -3.14 0.71
CA PHE A 353 -8.09 -3.00 2.13
C PHE A 353 -7.73 -1.61 2.70
N VAL A 354 -7.20 -0.68 1.91
CA VAL A 354 -6.89 0.68 2.39
C VAL A 354 -8.13 1.43 2.90
N GLY A 355 -9.31 1.11 2.37
CA GLY A 355 -10.59 1.65 2.87
C GLY A 355 -10.91 1.24 4.32
N HIS A 356 -10.39 0.10 4.79
CA HIS A 356 -10.47 -0.27 6.22
C HIS A 356 -9.68 0.70 7.09
N VAL A 357 -8.50 1.14 6.65
CA VAL A 357 -7.68 2.13 7.37
C VAL A 357 -8.43 3.45 7.46
N ALA A 358 -9.02 3.92 6.36
CA ALA A 358 -9.88 5.11 6.36
C ALA A 358 -11.08 4.96 7.33
N CYS A 359 -11.71 3.79 7.37
CA CYS A 359 -12.83 3.49 8.28
C CYS A 359 -12.44 3.58 9.75
N ILE A 360 -11.29 3.01 10.10
CA ILE A 360 -10.75 3.07 11.46
C ILE A 360 -10.41 4.51 11.84
N MET A 361 -9.67 5.23 10.98
CA MET A 361 -9.26 6.61 11.27
C MET A 361 -10.45 7.56 11.42
N ALA A 362 -11.47 7.45 10.56
CA ALA A 362 -12.71 8.22 10.70
C ALA A 362 -13.40 7.95 12.06
N SER A 363 -13.41 6.69 12.50
CA SER A 363 -13.97 6.30 13.79
C SER A 363 -13.15 6.85 14.96
N LEU A 364 -11.81 6.84 14.89
CA LEU A 364 -10.93 7.39 15.92
C LEU A 364 -11.11 8.91 16.08
N TYR A 365 -11.31 9.62 14.98
CA TYR A 365 -11.62 11.05 14.98
C TYR A 365 -13.05 11.38 15.44
N GLY A 366 -13.91 10.38 15.65
CA GLY A 366 -15.30 10.58 16.08
C GLY A 366 -16.18 11.20 14.99
N LEU A 367 -15.90 10.91 13.71
CA LEU A 367 -16.72 11.40 12.60
C LEU A 367 -17.99 10.56 12.50
N GLU A 368 -19.14 11.18 12.78
CA GLU A 368 -20.43 10.49 12.83
C GLU A 368 -21.28 10.69 11.57
N THR A 369 -21.18 11.87 10.93
CA THR A 369 -22.01 12.19 9.75
C THR A 369 -21.36 11.67 8.47
N GLU A 370 -22.18 11.29 7.48
CA GLU A 370 -21.65 10.91 6.17
C GLU A 370 -20.88 12.07 5.52
N GLU A 371 -21.32 13.32 5.70
CA GLU A 371 -20.65 14.48 5.11
C GLU A 371 -19.24 14.66 5.65
N ASP A 372 -19.04 14.52 6.97
CA ASP A 372 -17.73 14.66 7.59
C ASP A 372 -16.79 13.53 7.18
N ILE A 373 -17.30 12.29 7.10
CA ILE A 373 -16.52 11.14 6.63
C ILE A 373 -16.10 11.33 5.17
N ARG A 374 -16.99 11.85 4.30
CA ARG A 374 -16.68 12.14 2.90
C ARG A 374 -15.57 13.18 2.77
N LYS A 375 -15.70 14.31 3.49
CA LYS A 375 -14.68 15.37 3.54
C LYS A 375 -13.33 14.84 4.03
N PHE A 376 -13.35 13.99 5.06
CA PHE A 376 -12.15 13.36 5.58
C PHE A 376 -11.45 12.47 4.54
N ILE A 377 -12.19 11.57 3.88
CA ILE A 377 -11.63 10.69 2.83
C ILE A 377 -11.05 11.52 1.68
N ASP A 378 -11.79 12.55 1.22
CA ASP A 378 -11.32 13.42 0.15
C ASP A 378 -10.07 14.21 0.56
N GLN A 379 -10.00 14.73 1.79
CA GLN A 379 -8.83 15.43 2.31
C GLN A 379 -7.59 14.54 2.38
N VAL A 380 -7.73 13.29 2.85
CA VAL A 380 -6.60 12.33 2.92
C VAL A 380 -6.12 12.01 1.51
N TYR A 381 -7.04 11.73 0.58
CA TYR A 381 -6.72 11.49 -0.83
C TYR A 381 -5.99 12.68 -1.46
N GLU A 382 -6.50 13.89 -1.29
CA GLU A 382 -5.92 15.11 -1.85
C GLU A 382 -4.55 15.44 -1.24
N SER A 383 -4.35 15.11 0.03
CA SER A 383 -3.05 15.24 0.71
C SER A 383 -2.01 14.31 0.07
N SER A 384 -2.36 13.05 -0.21
CA SER A 384 -1.48 12.10 -0.92
C SER A 384 -1.17 12.58 -2.34
N CYS A 385 -2.18 12.98 -3.11
CA CYS A 385 -2.00 13.48 -4.48
C CYS A 385 -1.12 14.73 -4.51
N LYS A 386 -1.28 15.64 -3.53
CA LYS A 386 -0.46 16.84 -3.41
C LYS A 386 0.99 16.52 -3.10
N LEU A 387 1.26 15.62 -2.14
CA LEU A 387 2.63 15.26 -1.76
C LEU A 387 3.35 14.58 -2.93
N PHE A 388 2.72 13.59 -3.55
CA PHE A 388 3.36 12.75 -4.58
C PHE A 388 3.15 13.27 -6.01
N LYS A 389 2.50 14.41 -6.21
CA LYS A 389 2.26 15.02 -7.53
C LYS A 389 1.68 14.00 -8.53
N LEU A 390 0.67 13.23 -8.09
CA LEU A 390 0.08 12.11 -8.85
C LEU A 390 -1.42 12.29 -9.09
#